data_AF-A0AAW5KSH4-F1
#
_entry.id   AF-A0AAW5KSH4-F1
#
_cell.length_a   1.000
_cell.length_b   1.000
_cell.length_c   1.000
_cell.angle_alpha   90.00
_cell.angle_beta   90.00
_cell.angle_gamma   90.00
#
_symmetry.space_group_name_H-M   'P 1'
#
loop_
_entity.id
_entity.type
_entity.pdbx_description
1 polymer ?
#
loop_
_entity_poly.entity_id
_entity_poly.type
_entity_poly.pdbx_seq_one_letter_code
_entity_poly.pdbx_strand_id
1 'polypeptide(L)'
;NTNMHRVYAYLIKQRFISPDIISHFAKQHTLYEDKEHHNAVFVGIDENGVPRQASKRSTNSYGNSFRITCQGSDTRYSFAHFGESKRLYVFEAPIDMMSFLTLYPKDWQKHSCIAMNGVYENAVLAALKNHS
;
A
#
# COMPACT_ATOMS: atom_id res chain seq x y z
N ASN A 1 -7.61 -13.53 -7.86
CA ASN A 1 -9.01 -13.30 -7.42
C ASN A 1 -9.46 -12.04 -8.12
N THR A 2 -10.54 -12.06 -8.90
CA THR A 2 -11.08 -10.83 -9.52
C THR A 2 -12.00 -10.07 -8.57
N ASN A 3 -12.34 -10.67 -7.42
CA ASN A 3 -13.26 -10.13 -6.43
C ASN A 3 -12.47 -9.49 -5.28
N MET A 4 -12.75 -8.22 -4.97
CA MET A 4 -12.17 -7.47 -3.85
C MET A 4 -13.23 -7.08 -2.80
N HIS A 5 -14.38 -7.75 -2.76
CA HIS A 5 -15.54 -7.32 -1.95
C HIS A 5 -15.21 -7.21 -0.46
N ARG A 6 -14.41 -8.13 0.09
CA ARG A 6 -14.08 -8.12 1.52
C ARG A 6 -13.04 -7.05 1.84
N VAL A 7 -12.04 -6.89 0.98
CA VAL A 7 -11.06 -5.80 1.11
C VAL A 7 -11.74 -4.43 0.98
N TYR A 8 -12.63 -4.24 0.00
CA TYR A 8 -13.40 -2.99 -0.13
C TYR A 8 -14.28 -2.74 1.09
N ALA A 9 -15.05 -3.74 1.53
CA ALA A 9 -15.90 -3.59 2.71
C ALA A 9 -15.07 -3.24 3.95
N TYR A 10 -13.94 -3.90 4.17
CA TYR A 10 -13.02 -3.61 5.27
C TYR A 10 -12.46 -2.19 5.19
N LEU A 11 -11.85 -1.82 4.07
CA LEU A 11 -11.20 -0.53 3.91
C LEU A 11 -12.20 0.64 3.98
N ILE A 12 -13.40 0.49 3.42
CA ILE A 12 -14.43 1.53 3.44
C ILE A 12 -15.15 1.58 4.79
N LYS A 13 -15.66 0.44 5.27
CA LYS A 13 -16.59 0.42 6.42
C LYS A 13 -15.89 0.41 7.77
N GLN A 14 -14.63 -0.03 7.84
CA GLN A 14 -13.90 -0.14 9.11
C GLN A 14 -12.69 0.79 9.18
N ARG A 15 -12.02 1.03 8.04
CA ARG A 15 -10.87 1.93 7.96
C ARG A 15 -11.19 3.31 7.39
N PHE A 16 -12.44 3.51 6.93
CA PHE A 16 -12.93 4.79 6.41
C PHE A 16 -12.07 5.39 5.29
N ILE A 17 -11.42 4.52 4.51
CA ILE A 17 -10.62 4.94 3.36
C ILE A 17 -11.55 5.32 2.22
N SER A 18 -11.24 6.43 1.54
CA SER A 18 -11.99 6.86 0.37
C SER A 18 -12.01 5.78 -0.72
N PRO A 19 -13.17 5.46 -1.31
CA PRO A 19 -13.28 4.52 -2.42
C PRO A 19 -12.39 4.85 -3.62
N ASP A 20 -12.13 6.13 -3.87
CA ASP A 20 -11.28 6.57 -4.98
C ASP A 20 -9.80 6.24 -4.74
N ILE A 21 -9.33 6.36 -3.49
CA ILE A 21 -7.97 5.97 -3.09
C ILE A 21 -7.81 4.45 -3.22
N ILE A 22 -8.79 3.67 -2.74
CA ILE A 22 -8.77 2.20 -2.89
C ILE A 22 -8.74 1.82 -4.37
N SER A 23 -9.61 2.43 -5.18
CA SER A 23 -9.75 2.13 -6.60
C SER A 23 -8.51 2.51 -7.41
N HIS A 24 -7.79 3.55 -7.01
CA HIS A 24 -6.52 3.91 -7.63
C HIS A 24 -5.49 2.77 -7.53
N PHE A 25 -5.21 2.30 -6.31
CA PHE A 25 -4.24 1.22 -6.07
C PHE A 25 -4.73 -0.14 -6.59
N ALA A 26 -6.04 -0.40 -6.55
CA ALA A 26 -6.63 -1.61 -7.11
C ALA A 26 -6.43 -1.68 -8.64
N LYS A 27 -6.66 -0.57 -9.36
CA LYS A 27 -6.46 -0.49 -10.82
C LYS A 27 -4.99 -0.66 -11.22
N GLN A 28 -4.06 -0.25 -10.35
CA GLN A 28 -2.62 -0.45 -10.55
C GLN A 28 -2.15 -1.85 -10.17
N HIS A 29 -3.03 -2.72 -9.69
CA HIS A 29 -2.69 -4.04 -9.14
C HIS A 29 -1.71 -4.00 -7.95
N THR A 30 -1.58 -2.85 -7.29
CA THR A 30 -0.75 -2.68 -6.09
C THR A 30 -1.53 -2.91 -4.79
N LEU A 31 -2.86 -3.01 -4.88
CA LEU A 31 -3.74 -3.46 -3.82
C LEU A 31 -4.71 -4.52 -4.36
N TYR A 32 -4.77 -5.69 -3.73
CA TYR A 32 -5.74 -6.72 -4.09
C TYR A 32 -6.15 -7.60 -2.92
N GLU A 33 -7.17 -8.44 -3.14
CA GLU A 33 -7.64 -9.43 -2.16
C GLU A 33 -7.04 -10.81 -2.45
N ASP A 34 -6.36 -11.41 -1.46
CA ASP A 34 -5.91 -12.81 -1.61
C ASP A 34 -7.10 -13.78 -1.61
N LYS A 35 -6.98 -14.89 -2.35
CA LYS A 35 -8.11 -15.80 -2.58
C LYS A 35 -8.42 -16.69 -1.37
N GLU A 36 -7.40 -17.06 -0.61
CA GLU A 36 -7.50 -18.11 0.42
C GLU A 36 -7.99 -17.57 1.76
N HIS A 37 -7.53 -16.38 2.15
CA HIS A 37 -7.79 -15.81 3.47
C HIS A 37 -8.50 -14.46 3.39
N HIS A 38 -8.72 -13.95 2.18
CA HIS A 38 -9.30 -12.64 1.91
C HIS A 38 -8.53 -11.50 2.57
N ASN A 39 -7.20 -11.63 2.70
CA ASN A 39 -6.36 -10.55 3.20
C ASN A 39 -6.28 -9.42 2.15
N ALA A 40 -6.13 -8.18 2.63
CA ALA A 40 -5.64 -7.09 1.81
C ALA A 40 -4.14 -7.30 1.57
N VAL A 41 -3.76 -7.40 0.29
CA VAL A 41 -2.37 -7.51 -0.15
C VAL A 41 -1.94 -6.17 -0.74
N PHE A 42 -0.88 -5.59 -0.18
CA PHE A 42 -0.24 -4.38 -0.66
C PHE A 42 1.09 -4.76 -1.31
N VAL A 43 1.32 -4.29 -2.54
CA VAL A 43 2.45 -4.70 -3.36
C VAL A 43 3.37 -3.52 -3.60
N GLY A 44 4.67 -3.73 -3.37
CA GLY A 44 5.70 -2.84 -3.87
C GLY A 44 6.25 -3.33 -5.20
N ILE A 45 6.38 -2.39 -6.15
CA ILE A 45 6.85 -2.63 -7.51
C ILE A 45 8.19 -1.92 -7.73
N ASP A 46 9.04 -2.48 -8.58
CA ASP A 46 10.24 -1.80 -9.05
C ASP A 46 9.96 -0.82 -10.20
N GLU A 47 11.01 -0.16 -10.67
CA GLU A 47 10.96 0.84 -11.73
C GLU A 47 10.47 0.27 -13.08
N ASN A 48 10.57 -1.05 -13.26
CA ASN A 48 10.09 -1.76 -14.45
C ASN A 48 8.66 -2.29 -14.29
N GLY A 49 7.98 -1.95 -13.19
CA GLY A 49 6.64 -2.42 -12.86
C GLY A 49 6.58 -3.86 -12.37
N VAL A 50 7.71 -4.46 -12.01
CA VAL A 50 7.77 -5.84 -11.51
C VAL A 50 7.45 -5.87 -10.01
N PRO A 51 6.50 -6.68 -9.54
CA PRO A 51 6.27 -6.89 -8.11
C PRO A 51 7.52 -7.46 -7.42
N ARG A 52 7.99 -6.77 -6.39
CA ARG A 52 9.18 -7.16 -5.61
C ARG A 52 8.88 -7.44 -4.15
N GLN A 53 7.78 -6.90 -3.63
CA GLN A 53 7.35 -7.09 -2.25
C GLN A 53 5.84 -7.25 -2.18
N ALA A 54 5.39 -8.01 -1.18
CA ALA A 54 3.97 -8.04 -0.83
C ALA A 54 3.80 -8.10 0.68
N SER A 55 3.00 -7.20 1.26
CA SER A 55 2.53 -7.30 2.64
C SER A 55 1.05 -7.65 2.69
N LYS A 56 0.68 -8.53 3.62
CA LYS A 56 -0.70 -8.96 3.84
C LYS A 56 -1.23 -8.41 5.15
N ARG A 57 -2.50 -8.00 5.15
CA ARG A 57 -3.25 -7.54 6.33
C ARG A 57 -4.61 -8.24 6.37
N SER A 58 -4.96 -8.83 7.52
CA SER A 58 -6.28 -9.43 7.70
C SER A 58 -7.40 -8.40 7.61
N THR A 59 -8.48 -8.75 6.91
CA THR A 59 -9.72 -7.96 6.82
C THR A 59 -10.75 -8.35 7.87
N ASN A 60 -10.36 -9.15 8.87
CA ASN A 60 -11.25 -9.69 9.88
C ASN A 60 -11.57 -8.59 10.91
N SER A 61 -12.84 -8.47 11.27
CA SER A 61 -13.33 -7.49 12.26
C SER A 61 -13.20 -7.98 13.70
N TYR A 62 -12.97 -9.29 13.90
CA TYR A 62 -12.96 -9.95 15.20
C TYR A 62 -11.70 -10.83 15.33
N GLY A 63 -11.09 -10.83 16.52
CA GLY A 63 -9.86 -11.56 16.82
C GLY A 63 -8.58 -10.75 16.56
N ASN A 64 -7.42 -11.42 16.65
CA ASN A 64 -6.12 -10.78 16.49
C ASN A 64 -5.89 -10.33 15.05
N SER A 65 -5.41 -9.10 14.87
CA SER A 65 -5.03 -8.60 13.55
C SER A 65 -3.77 -9.31 13.06
N PHE A 66 -3.82 -9.89 11.86
CA PHE A 66 -2.66 -10.49 11.20
C PHE A 66 -2.02 -9.48 10.25
N ARG A 67 -0.69 -9.34 10.33
CA ARG A 67 0.14 -8.58 9.38
C ARG A 67 1.42 -9.37 9.12
N ILE A 68 1.77 -9.57 7.86
CA ILE A 68 3.02 -10.22 7.47
C ILE A 68 3.56 -9.62 6.17
N THR A 69 4.88 -9.58 6.01
CA THR A 69 5.54 -9.38 4.72
C THR A 69 5.87 -10.76 4.14
N CYS A 70 5.44 -11.02 2.91
CA CYS A 70 5.61 -12.33 2.26
C CYS A 70 7.09 -12.68 2.13
N GLN A 71 7.42 -13.96 2.36
CA GLN A 71 8.79 -14.47 2.20
C GLN A 71 9.31 -14.20 0.78
N GLY A 72 10.59 -13.85 0.68
CA GLY A 72 11.23 -13.50 -0.61
C GLY A 72 10.96 -12.07 -1.08
N SER A 73 10.25 -11.26 -0.29
CA SER A 73 10.08 -9.84 -0.57
C SER A 73 11.41 -9.09 -0.51
N ASP A 74 11.66 -8.25 -1.51
CA ASP A 74 12.73 -7.26 -1.49
C ASP A 74 12.27 -6.01 -0.76
N THR A 75 12.86 -5.74 0.40
CA THR A 75 12.44 -4.67 1.29
C THR A 75 12.77 -3.27 0.76
N ARG A 76 13.49 -3.15 -0.36
CA ARG A 76 13.74 -1.88 -1.04
C ARG A 76 12.51 -1.34 -1.76
N TYR A 77 11.59 -2.22 -2.14
CA TYR A 77 10.43 -1.89 -2.96
C TYR A 77 9.17 -2.08 -2.14
N SER A 78 8.81 -1.13 -1.29
CA SER A 78 7.57 -1.21 -0.51
C SER A 78 6.37 -0.63 -1.27
N PHE A 79 5.15 -0.89 -0.77
CA PHE A 79 3.94 -0.23 -1.29
C PHE A 79 4.09 1.30 -1.28
N ALA A 80 3.91 1.91 -2.44
CA ALA A 80 4.21 3.32 -2.67
C ALA A 80 3.37 3.91 -3.81
N HIS A 81 3.28 5.23 -3.83
CA HIS A 81 2.86 6.04 -4.96
C HIS A 81 3.95 7.06 -5.25
N PHE A 82 4.35 7.22 -6.51
CA PHE A 82 5.35 8.21 -6.91
C PHE A 82 4.70 9.28 -7.77
N GLY A 83 4.82 10.53 -7.33
CA GLY A 83 4.43 11.72 -8.08
C GLY A 83 5.64 12.49 -8.56
N GLU A 84 5.41 13.62 -9.23
CA GLU A 84 6.47 14.43 -9.84
C GLU A 84 7.05 15.51 -8.91
N SER A 85 6.44 15.73 -7.74
CA SER A 85 6.93 16.75 -6.79
C SER A 85 8.15 16.26 -6.01
N LYS A 86 8.96 17.22 -5.54
CA LYS A 86 10.15 16.97 -4.69
C LYS A 86 9.82 16.64 -3.23
N ARG A 87 8.59 16.22 -2.92
CA ARG A 87 8.16 15.88 -1.55
C ARG A 87 7.88 14.39 -1.44
N LEU A 88 8.51 13.78 -0.43
CA LEU A 88 8.30 12.39 -0.05
C LEU A 88 7.66 12.32 1.33
N TYR A 89 6.49 11.69 1.41
CA TYR A 89 5.80 11.35 2.65
C TYR A 89 6.08 9.89 3.00
N VAL A 90 6.52 9.64 4.22
CA VAL A 90 6.88 8.29 4.70
C VAL A 90 5.91 7.87 5.79
N PHE A 91 5.36 6.67 5.66
CA PHE A 91 4.34 6.10 6.56
C PHE A 91 4.79 4.77 7.13
N GLU A 92 4.29 4.42 8.31
CA GLU A 92 4.58 3.12 8.94
C GLU A 92 3.95 1.97 8.15
N ALA A 93 2.67 2.09 7.77
CA ALA A 93 1.94 1.06 7.03
C ALA A 93 1.06 1.60 5.89
N PRO A 94 0.67 0.73 4.93
CA PRO A 94 -0.18 1.10 3.80
C PRO A 94 -1.51 1.74 4.19
N ILE A 95 -2.13 1.27 5.28
CA ILE A 95 -3.40 1.83 5.75
C ILE A 95 -3.20 3.25 6.29
N ASP A 96 -2.07 3.54 6.94
CA ASP A 96 -1.76 4.90 7.43
C ASP A 96 -1.58 5.85 6.25
N MET A 97 -0.85 5.42 5.22
CA MET A 97 -0.69 6.16 3.96
C MET A 97 -2.05 6.43 3.31
N MET A 98 -2.88 5.40 3.10
CA MET A 98 -4.20 5.55 2.48
C MET A 98 -5.15 6.43 3.32
N SER A 99 -5.01 6.41 4.66
CA SER A 99 -5.77 7.28 5.56
C SER A 99 -5.35 8.74 5.37
N PHE A 100 -4.05 9.02 5.30
CA PHE A 100 -3.53 10.35 4.99
C PHE A 100 -4.04 10.87 3.64
N LEU A 101 -3.98 10.05 2.59
CA LEU A 101 -4.48 10.40 1.26
C LEU A 101 -5.99 10.68 1.26
N THR A 102 -6.75 9.98 2.11
CA THR A 102 -8.19 10.21 2.29
C THR A 102 -8.46 11.55 2.97
N LEU A 103 -7.66 11.93 3.98
CA LEU A 103 -7.81 13.19 4.71
C LEU A 103 -7.34 14.41 3.91
N TYR A 104 -6.33 14.24 3.05
CA TYR A 104 -5.71 15.30 2.27
C TYR A 104 -5.79 15.00 0.75
N PRO A 105 -6.99 14.98 0.16
CA PRO A 105 -7.20 14.52 -1.22
C PRO A 105 -6.73 15.50 -2.29
N LYS A 106 -6.45 16.76 -1.92
CA LYS A 106 -6.05 17.78 -2.89
C LYS A 106 -4.65 17.48 -3.43
N ASP A 107 -4.56 17.27 -4.75
CA ASP A 107 -3.29 17.13 -5.48
C ASP A 107 -2.36 16.02 -4.97
N TRP A 108 -2.88 15.05 -4.20
CA TRP A 108 -2.06 14.04 -3.53
C TRP A 108 -1.21 13.21 -4.51
N GLN A 109 -1.72 12.98 -5.73
CA GLN A 109 -1.01 12.23 -6.76
C GLN A 109 0.27 12.93 -7.25
N LYS A 110 0.41 14.23 -7.03
CA LYS A 110 1.65 14.97 -7.34
C LYS A 110 2.77 14.64 -6.35
N HIS A 111 2.44 14.12 -5.17
CA HIS A 111 3.39 13.85 -4.10
C HIS A 111 3.78 12.39 -4.06
N SER A 112 5.03 12.12 -3.70
CA SER A 112 5.49 10.74 -3.49
C SER A 112 5.18 10.31 -2.07
N CYS A 113 4.63 9.11 -1.92
CA CYS A 113 4.24 8.51 -0.66
C CYS A 113 4.75 7.07 -0.59
N ILE A 114 5.36 6.68 0.53
CA ILE A 114 5.89 5.33 0.73
C ILE A 114 5.46 4.76 2.09
N ALA A 115 5.01 3.51 2.10
CA ALA A 115 4.64 2.79 3.31
C ALA A 115 5.68 1.72 3.67
N MET A 116 6.42 1.95 4.75
CA MET A 116 7.57 1.13 5.12
C MET A 116 7.20 -0.27 5.62
N ASN A 117 5.96 -0.57 5.99
CA ASN A 117 5.54 -1.91 6.44
C ASN A 117 6.40 -2.51 7.59
N GLY A 118 7.05 -1.67 8.40
CA GLY A 118 7.96 -2.10 9.46
C GLY A 118 9.35 -2.58 8.99
N VAL A 119 9.75 -2.33 7.73
CA VAL A 119 11.15 -2.50 7.29
C VAL A 119 11.99 -1.25 7.53
N TYR A 120 13.29 -1.46 7.73
CA TYR A 120 14.31 -0.42 7.92
C TYR A 120 14.43 0.51 6.71
N GLU A 121 15.13 1.64 6.90
CA GLU A 121 15.33 2.79 5.98
C GLU A 121 15.64 2.49 4.49
N ASN A 122 16.01 1.25 4.16
CA ASN A 122 16.32 0.78 2.80
C ASN A 122 15.28 1.17 1.74
N ALA A 123 13.98 1.10 2.05
CA ALA A 123 12.92 1.47 1.11
C ALA A 123 12.96 2.98 0.79
N VAL A 124 13.20 3.81 1.81
CA VAL A 124 13.31 5.26 1.67
C VAL A 124 14.58 5.62 0.90
N LEU A 125 15.71 4.98 1.23
CA LEU A 125 16.97 5.21 0.53
C LEU A 125 16.91 4.82 -0.95
N ALA A 126 16.27 3.69 -1.26
CA ALA A 126 16.03 3.26 -2.64
C ALA A 126 15.14 4.27 -3.39
N ALA A 127 14.04 4.72 -2.76
CA ALA A 127 13.17 5.72 -3.33
C ALA A 127 13.91 7.03 -3.62
N LEU A 128 14.72 7.52 -2.68
CA LEU A 128 15.52 8.74 -2.86
C LEU A 128 16.57 8.60 -3.96
N LYS A 129 17.10 7.39 -4.20
CA LYS A 129 18.07 7.16 -5.27
C LYS A 129 17.42 7.11 -6.66
N ASN A 130 16.22 6.56 -6.74
CA ASN A 130 15.57 6.22 -8.01
C ASN A 130 14.53 7.27 -8.45
N HIS A 131 14.06 8.11 -7.53
CA HIS A 131 12.99 9.10 -7.75
C HIS A 131 13.35 10.52 -7.28
N SER A 132 14.64 10.86 -7.21
CA SER A 132 15.15 12.21 -6.93
C SER A 132 15.03 13.18 -8.11
#